data_AF-A0A426ZLW3-F1
#
_entry.id   AF-A0A426ZLW3-F1
#
_cell.length_a   1.000
_cell.length_b   1.000
_cell.length_c   1.000
_cell.angle_alpha   90.00
_cell.angle_beta   90.00
_cell.angle_gamma   90.00
#
_symmetry.space_group_name_H-M   'P 1'
#
loop_
_entity.id
_entity.type
_entity.pdbx_description
1 polymer ?
#
loop_
_entity_poly.entity_id
_entity_poly.type
_entity_poly.pdbx_seq_one_letter_code
_entity_poly.pdbx_strand_id
1 'polypeptide(L)'
;MKDECGESSLCGSPFIQEIQDMPIPLLQHFRLSALEAYDGGSDPMKHVTAFRAQMALYNTSDTIMCRAFPTTLRGVARGWYGRLSLASIRSFDQLAREFEANFLISTRPNPTVASLLEMRQKEDEALGPYLGRSTREIRAT
;
A
#
# COMPACT_ATOMS: atom_id res chain seq x y z
N MET A 1 -11.12 -39.50 -33.16
CA MET A 1 -10.42 -39.40 -31.87
C MET A 1 -10.05 -37.93 -31.76
N LYS A 2 -10.84 -37.05 -31.11
CA LYS A 2 -11.07 -36.96 -29.65
C LYS A 2 -9.72 -37.15 -28.97
N ASP A 3 -9.07 -36.08 -28.54
CA ASP A 3 -9.34 -35.53 -27.21
C ASP A 3 -9.52 -34.01 -27.13
N GLU A 4 -10.56 -33.62 -26.40
CA GLU A 4 -10.73 -32.30 -25.82
C GLU A 4 -9.72 -32.10 -24.68
N CYS A 5 -8.95 -31.01 -24.71
CA CYS A 5 -8.34 -30.46 -23.51
C CYS A 5 -9.10 -29.21 -23.12
N GLY A 6 -10.25 -29.43 -22.49
CA GLY A 6 -11.00 -28.40 -21.78
C GLY A 6 -10.28 -28.04 -20.50
N GLU A 7 -9.38 -27.07 -20.58
CA GLU A 7 -8.79 -26.43 -19.41
C GLU A 7 -8.88 -24.91 -19.62
N SER A 8 -10.08 -24.37 -19.42
CA SER A 8 -10.29 -22.94 -19.16
C SER A 8 -9.61 -22.60 -17.84
N SER A 9 -8.29 -22.42 -17.90
CA SER A 9 -7.45 -22.03 -16.79
C SER A 9 -7.87 -20.65 -16.30
N LEU A 10 -8.75 -20.64 -15.29
CA LEU A 10 -9.06 -19.51 -14.40
C LEU A 10 -7.85 -19.10 -13.54
N CYS A 11 -6.63 -19.18 -14.08
CA CYS A 11 -5.43 -19.08 -13.26
C CYS A 11 -5.05 -17.62 -13.03
N GLY A 12 -5.42 -17.11 -11.84
CA GLY A 12 -4.59 -16.13 -11.13
C GLY A 12 -5.09 -14.67 -11.07
N SER A 13 -6.35 -14.38 -11.42
CA SER A 13 -6.88 -13.03 -11.28
C SER A 13 -7.58 -12.83 -9.92
N PRO A 14 -7.27 -11.78 -9.14
CA PRO A 14 -7.93 -11.51 -7.87
C PRO A 14 -9.34 -10.90 -8.02
N PHE A 15 -9.81 -10.66 -9.24
CA PHE A 15 -11.10 -10.03 -9.52
C PHE A 15 -12.24 -11.04 -9.70
N ILE A 16 -13.46 -10.64 -9.33
CA ILE A 16 -14.69 -11.39 -9.61
C ILE A 16 -14.96 -11.52 -11.12
N GLN A 17 -15.70 -12.54 -11.53
CA GLN A 17 -15.88 -12.90 -12.94
C GLN A 17 -16.51 -11.78 -13.79
N GLU A 18 -17.46 -11.02 -13.22
CA GLU A 18 -18.09 -9.87 -13.87
C GLU A 18 -17.07 -8.78 -14.29
N ILE A 19 -15.97 -8.64 -13.53
CA ILE A 19 -14.86 -7.73 -13.86
C ILE A 19 -13.95 -8.33 -14.94
N GLN A 20 -13.84 -9.66 -14.99
CA GLN A 20 -13.02 -10.39 -15.96
C GLN A 20 -13.66 -10.37 -17.35
N ASP A 21 -14.97 -10.57 -17.42
CA ASP A 21 -15.76 -10.71 -18.65
C ASP A 21 -16.00 -9.37 -19.38
N MET A 22 -15.68 -8.23 -18.76
CA MET A 22 -15.79 -6.93 -19.43
C MET A 22 -14.77 -6.85 -20.58
N PRO A 23 -15.22 -6.64 -21.85
CA PRO A 23 -14.31 -6.48 -22.97
C PRO A 23 -13.49 -5.22 -22.73
N ILE A 24 -12.17 -5.36 -22.78
CA ILE A 24 -11.24 -4.25 -22.61
C ILE A 24 -11.14 -3.51 -23.95
N PRO A 25 -11.76 -2.34 -24.15
CA PRO A 25 -11.77 -1.75 -25.48
C PRO A 25 -10.51 -0.90 -25.73
N LEU A 26 -9.72 -0.51 -24.71
CA LEU A 26 -8.75 0.59 -24.87
C LEU A 26 -7.46 0.52 -24.02
N LEU A 27 -7.22 -0.51 -23.19
CA LEU A 27 -6.02 -0.55 -22.32
C LEU A 27 -4.67 -0.58 -23.07
N GLN A 28 -4.63 -1.05 -24.31
CA GLN A 28 -3.40 -1.07 -25.13
C GLN A 28 -2.91 0.34 -25.51
N HIS A 29 -3.82 1.31 -25.69
CA HIS A 29 -3.48 2.71 -25.97
C HIS A 29 -3.46 3.57 -24.70
N PHE A 30 -4.08 3.08 -23.63
CA PHE A 30 -3.99 3.60 -22.25
C PHE A 30 -2.66 3.24 -21.61
N ARG A 31 -1.56 3.58 -22.29
CA ARG A 31 -0.31 3.66 -21.57
C ARG A 31 -0.51 4.75 -20.52
N LEU A 32 -0.61 4.34 -19.25
CA LEU A 32 -0.47 5.19 -18.08
C LEU A 32 0.99 5.70 -18.00
N SER A 33 1.63 6.03 -19.14
CA SER A 33 3.03 6.41 -19.29
C SER A 33 3.39 7.64 -18.48
N ALA A 34 2.40 8.45 -18.10
CA ALA A 34 2.61 9.63 -17.27
C ALA A 34 2.72 9.29 -15.77
N LEU A 35 2.23 8.13 -15.33
CA LEU A 35 2.36 7.72 -13.94
C LEU A 35 3.66 6.93 -13.75
N GLU A 36 4.53 7.43 -12.88
CA GLU A 36 5.73 6.68 -12.49
C GLU A 36 5.32 5.37 -11.83
N ALA A 37 5.99 4.28 -12.21
CA ALA A 37 5.70 2.97 -11.65
C ALA A 37 6.08 2.93 -10.16
N TYR A 38 5.10 2.64 -9.31
CA TYR A 38 5.28 2.60 -7.86
C TYR A 38 6.05 1.36 -7.45
N ASP A 39 7.20 1.54 -6.79
CA ASP A 39 8.03 0.45 -6.26
C ASP A 39 7.88 0.21 -4.76
N GLY A 40 7.11 1.03 -4.03
CA GLY A 40 7.01 0.98 -2.57
C GLY A 40 7.81 2.03 -1.82
N GLY A 41 8.63 2.83 -2.51
CA GLY A 41 9.48 3.85 -1.87
C GLY A 41 8.82 5.22 -1.66
N SER A 42 7.75 5.52 -2.38
CA SER A 42 7.05 6.80 -2.31
C SER A 42 5.74 6.71 -1.51
N ASP A 43 5.10 7.85 -1.30
CA ASP A 43 3.82 7.95 -0.57
C ASP A 43 2.69 7.22 -1.33
N PRO A 44 2.10 6.15 -0.77
CA PRO A 44 1.05 5.39 -1.44
C PRO A 44 -0.23 6.19 -1.67
N MET A 45 -0.58 7.14 -0.79
CA MET A 45 -1.77 7.99 -0.94
C MET A 45 -1.63 8.90 -2.17
N LYS A 46 -0.42 9.45 -2.38
CA LYS A 46 -0.12 10.28 -3.55
C LYS A 46 -0.23 9.47 -4.84
N HIS A 47 0.25 8.22 -4.83
CA HIS A 47 0.14 7.33 -5.99
C HIS A 47 -1.33 7.03 -6.33
N VAL A 48 -2.15 6.65 -5.34
CA VAL A 48 -3.59 6.40 -5.54
C VAL A 48 -4.30 7.65 -6.05
N THR A 49 -4.00 8.82 -5.48
CA THR A 49 -4.59 10.09 -5.89
C THR A 49 -4.25 10.43 -7.35
N ALA A 50 -2.97 10.31 -7.72
CA ALA A 50 -2.51 10.56 -9.09
C ALA A 50 -3.15 9.58 -10.09
N PHE A 51 -3.25 8.31 -9.73
CA PHE A 51 -3.94 7.31 -10.53
C PHE A 51 -5.42 7.64 -10.73
N ARG A 52 -6.16 7.99 -9.66
CA ARG A 52 -7.57 8.41 -9.75
C ARG A 52 -7.75 9.61 -10.67
N ALA A 53 -6.90 10.62 -10.54
CA ALA A 53 -6.94 11.82 -11.38
C ALA A 53 -6.73 11.47 -12.86
N GLN A 54 -5.77 10.60 -13.17
CA GLN A 54 -5.52 10.15 -14.54
C GLN A 54 -6.70 9.35 -15.11
N MET A 55 -7.27 8.44 -14.33
CA MET A 55 -8.41 7.62 -14.75
C MET A 55 -9.69 8.47 -14.96
N ALA A 56 -9.86 9.54 -14.17
CA ALA A 56 -10.96 10.48 -14.34
C ALA A 56 -10.93 11.22 -15.70
N LEU A 57 -9.74 11.49 -16.26
CA LEU A 57 -9.61 12.12 -17.60
C LEU A 57 -10.28 11.29 -18.71
N TYR A 58 -10.42 9.99 -18.50
CA TYR A 58 -10.97 9.08 -19.49
C TYR A 58 -12.34 8.51 -19.09
N ASN A 59 -12.96 9.04 -18.03
CA ASN A 59 -14.27 8.61 -17.54
C ASN A 59 -14.38 7.08 -17.36
N THR A 60 -13.32 6.46 -16.83
CA THR A 60 -13.23 5.00 -16.71
C THR A 60 -14.04 4.47 -15.54
N SER A 61 -14.62 3.28 -15.71
CA SER A 61 -15.32 2.58 -14.64
C SER A 61 -14.37 2.03 -13.58
N ASP A 62 -14.91 1.78 -12.39
CA ASP A 62 -14.22 1.16 -11.26
C ASP A 62 -13.59 -0.21 -11.62
N THR A 63 -14.30 -1.00 -12.42
CA THR A 63 -13.83 -2.25 -13.04
C THR A 63 -12.54 -2.06 -13.84
N ILE A 64 -12.47 -1.00 -14.66
CA ILE A 64 -11.30 -0.69 -15.47
C ILE A 64 -10.15 -0.20 -14.57
N MET A 65 -10.45 0.65 -13.59
CA MET A 65 -9.47 1.11 -12.60
C MET A 65 -8.79 -0.07 -11.89
N CYS A 66 -9.58 -1.04 -11.42
CA CYS A 66 -9.09 -2.28 -10.82
C CYS A 66 -8.10 -3.01 -11.73
N ARG A 67 -8.45 -3.24 -13.00
CA ARG A 67 -7.59 -3.96 -13.95
C ARG A 67 -6.35 -3.17 -14.38
N ALA A 68 -6.44 -1.83 -14.38
CA ALA A 68 -5.37 -0.95 -14.81
C ALA A 68 -4.32 -0.70 -13.72
N PHE A 69 -4.74 -0.57 -12.45
CA PHE A 69 -3.86 -0.24 -11.34
C PHE A 69 -2.59 -1.11 -11.21
N PRO A 70 -2.65 -2.45 -11.37
CA PRO A 70 -1.48 -3.32 -11.24
C PRO A 70 -0.39 -3.05 -12.27
N THR A 71 -0.77 -2.47 -13.42
CA THR A 71 0.19 -2.08 -14.48
C THR A 71 1.07 -0.90 -14.08
N THR A 72 0.69 -0.19 -13.01
CA THR A 72 1.44 0.94 -12.43
C THR A 72 2.38 0.52 -11.31
N LEU A 73 2.45 -0.78 -10.99
CA LEU A 73 3.24 -1.30 -9.88
C LEU A 73 4.50 -2.01 -10.41
N ARG A 74 5.63 -1.82 -9.72
CA ARG A 74 6.89 -2.55 -9.95
C ARG A 74 7.48 -3.05 -8.63
N GLY A 75 8.54 -3.84 -8.71
CA GLY A 75 9.31 -4.27 -7.53
C GLY A 75 8.44 -4.91 -6.43
N VAL A 76 8.62 -4.46 -5.19
CA VAL A 76 7.90 -5.02 -4.03
C VAL A 76 6.40 -4.76 -4.09
N ALA A 77 5.96 -3.66 -4.72
CA ALA A 77 4.54 -3.35 -4.89
C ALA A 77 3.84 -4.34 -5.83
N ARG A 78 4.50 -4.73 -6.93
CA ARG A 78 3.98 -5.77 -7.83
C ARG A 78 3.95 -7.14 -7.14
N GLY A 79 4.96 -7.43 -6.31
CA GLY A 79 5.00 -8.64 -5.50
C GLY A 79 3.86 -8.71 -4.47
N TRP A 80 3.51 -7.59 -3.83
CA TRP A 80 2.36 -7.50 -2.93
C TRP A 80 1.05 -7.80 -3.66
N TYR A 81 0.84 -7.22 -4.84
CA TYR A 81 -0.39 -7.44 -5.61
C TYR A 81 -0.63 -8.94 -5.92
N GLY A 82 0.44 -9.69 -6.24
CA GLY A 82 0.35 -11.13 -6.46
C GLY A 82 0.02 -11.97 -5.22
N ARG A 83 0.01 -11.39 -4.02
CA ARG A 83 -0.35 -12.04 -2.75
C ARG A 83 -1.79 -11.77 -2.31
N LEU A 84 -2.50 -10.89 -3.01
CA LEU A 84 -3.91 -10.62 -2.72
C LEU A 84 -4.74 -11.90 -2.87
N SER A 85 -5.69 -12.09 -1.96
CA SER A 85 -6.62 -13.23 -2.01
C SER A 85 -7.46 -13.17 -3.29
N LEU A 86 -7.63 -14.34 -3.91
CA LEU A 86 -8.46 -14.47 -5.11
C LEU A 86 -9.91 -14.06 -4.81
N ALA A 87 -10.54 -13.36 -5.77
CA ALA A 87 -11.93 -12.90 -5.71
C ALA A 87 -12.31 -12.01 -4.50
N SER A 88 -11.33 -11.39 -3.84
CA SER A 88 -11.57 -10.55 -2.66
C SER A 88 -11.81 -9.07 -2.96
N ILE A 89 -11.35 -8.58 -4.12
CA ILE A 89 -11.46 -7.17 -4.50
C ILE A 89 -12.71 -6.97 -5.34
N ARG A 90 -13.68 -6.21 -4.81
CA ARG A 90 -14.94 -5.89 -5.48
C ARG A 90 -15.02 -4.47 -6.01
N SER A 91 -14.11 -3.59 -5.58
CA SER A 91 -14.03 -2.23 -6.09
C SER A 91 -12.61 -1.68 -6.05
N PHE A 92 -12.37 -0.60 -6.80
CA PHE A 92 -11.09 0.11 -6.76
C PHE A 92 -10.86 0.75 -5.39
N ASP A 93 -11.92 1.22 -4.73
CA ASP A 93 -11.81 1.77 -3.37
C ASP A 93 -11.29 0.73 -2.38
N GLN A 94 -11.78 -0.51 -2.46
CA GLN A 94 -11.27 -1.60 -1.63
C GLN A 94 -9.80 -1.92 -1.95
N LEU A 95 -9.42 -1.95 -3.23
CA LEU A 95 -8.03 -2.17 -3.65
C LEU A 95 -7.11 -1.07 -3.13
N ALA A 96 -7.52 0.19 -3.24
CA ALA A 96 -6.77 1.35 -2.77
C ALA A 96 -6.55 1.29 -1.26
N ARG A 97 -7.58 0.95 -0.49
CA ARG A 97 -7.48 0.82 0.97
C ARG A 97 -6.49 -0.27 1.40
N GLU A 98 -6.53 -1.44 0.78
CA GLU A 98 -5.58 -2.52 1.06
C GLU A 98 -4.15 -2.14 0.67
N PHE A 99 -3.99 -1.47 -0.47
CA PHE A 99 -2.69 -0.96 -0.94
C PHE A 99 -2.10 0.07 0.03
N GLU A 100 -2.89 1.09 0.38
CA GLU A 100 -2.51 2.12 1.32
C GLU A 100 -2.18 1.49 2.69
N ALA A 101 -3.03 0.61 3.23
CA ALA A 101 -2.76 -0.06 4.50
C ALA A 101 -1.42 -0.82 4.49
N ASN A 102 -1.10 -1.50 3.38
CA ASN A 102 0.15 -2.26 3.27
C ASN A 102 1.39 -1.35 3.20
N PHE A 103 1.33 -0.25 2.46
CA PHE A 103 2.51 0.60 2.20
C PHE A 103 2.61 1.83 3.11
N LEU A 104 1.54 2.26 3.76
CA LEU A 104 1.53 3.36 4.75
C LEU A 104 2.18 2.93 6.07
N ILE A 105 2.15 1.62 6.37
CA ILE A 105 2.84 1.05 7.53
C ILE A 105 4.35 0.94 7.26
N SER A 106 4.77 0.66 6.01
CA SER A 106 6.18 0.51 5.63
C SER A 106 6.93 1.82 5.44
N THR A 107 6.24 2.94 5.25
CA THR A 107 6.86 4.28 5.12
C THR A 107 7.21 4.91 6.48
N ARG A 108 6.80 4.31 7.60
CA ARG A 108 7.33 4.70 8.91
C ARG A 108 8.77 4.20 8.99
N PRO A 109 9.77 5.08 9.21
CA PRO A 109 11.11 4.63 9.53
C PRO A 109 10.99 3.74 10.77
N ASN A 110 11.40 2.47 10.67
CA ASN A 110 11.66 1.71 11.88
C ASN A 110 12.69 2.51 12.68
N PRO A 111 12.43 2.88 13.94
CA PRO A 111 13.40 3.63 14.70
C PRO A 111 14.63 2.74 14.85
N THR A 112 15.73 3.17 14.23
CA THR A 112 17.03 2.50 14.36
C THR A 112 17.43 2.50 15.83
N VAL A 113 18.25 1.53 16.26
CA VAL A 113 18.79 1.47 17.63
C VAL A 113 19.42 2.82 18.05
N ALA A 114 20.04 3.55 17.11
CA ALA A 114 20.56 4.89 17.32
C ALA A 114 19.46 5.90 17.70
N SER A 115 18.36 5.97 16.93
CA SER A 115 17.23 6.86 17.23
C SER A 115 16.53 6.49 18.55
N LEU A 116 16.46 5.20 18.88
CA LEU A 116 15.94 4.75 20.18
C LEU A 116 16.86 5.16 21.35
N LEU A 117 18.18 5.12 21.14
CA LEU A 117 19.16 5.54 22.15
C LEU A 117 19.11 7.06 22.37
N GLU A 118 18.99 7.85 21.31
CA GLU A 118 18.85 9.31 21.39
C GLU A 118 17.55 9.74 22.10
N MET A 119 16.44 9.05 21.83
CA MET A 119 15.18 9.29 22.55
C MET A 119 15.31 9.00 24.04
N ARG A 120 15.95 7.87 24.40
CA ARG A 120 16.16 7.50 25.80
C ARG A 120 17.11 8.49 26.51
N GLN A 121 18.17 8.95 25.85
CA GLN A 121 19.08 9.95 26.40
C GLN A 121 18.35 11.28 26.68
N LYS A 122 17.50 11.71 25.76
CA LYS A 122 16.73 12.96 25.92
C LYS A 122 15.69 12.87 27.05
N GLU A 123 15.07 11.71 27.25
CA GLU A 123 14.20 11.47 28.41
C GLU A 123 14.99 11.48 29.73
N ASP A 124 16.16 10.84 29.77
CA ASP A 124 17.03 10.80 30.96
C ASP A 124 17.54 12.21 31.35
N GLU A 125 17.95 13.00 30.36
CA GLU A 125 18.42 14.38 30.53
C GLU A 125 17.29 15.33 30.99
N ALA A 126 16.06 15.10 30.53
CA ALA A 126 14.89 15.88 30.94
C ALA A 126 14.40 15.55 32.36
N LEU A 127 14.68 14.35 32.87
CA LEU A 127 14.32 13.91 34.23
C LEU A 127 15.38 14.27 35.28
N GLY A 128 16.62 14.54 34.88
CA GLY A 128 17.73 14.95 35.75
C GLY A 128 17.42 16.10 36.71
N PRO A 129 16.70 17.18 36.31
CA PRO A 129 16.38 18.30 37.20
C PRO A 129 15.29 17.99 38.24
N TYR A 130 14.44 16.98 38.02
CA TYR A 130 13.28 16.68 38.88
C TYR A 130 13.61 15.74 40.05
N LEU A 131 14.72 14.99 39.97
CA LEU A 131 15.13 14.03 41.01
C LEU A 131 15.97 14.66 42.14
N GLY A 132 16.31 15.96 42.06
CA GLY A 132 17.15 16.66 43.05
C GLY A 132 16.41 17.25 44.27
N ARG A 133 15.08 17.06 44.41
CA ARG A 133 14.27 17.73 45.44
C ARG A 133 13.93 16.88 46.66
N SER A 134 14.14 15.56 46.61
CA SER A 134 13.50 14.65 47.58
C SER A 134 14.40 14.20 48.73
N THR A 135 15.19 15.10 49.35
CA THR A 135 15.82 14.84 50.65
C THR A 135 16.03 16.14 51.47
N ARG A 136 14.96 16.66 52.07
CA ARG A 136 14.98 17.50 53.29
C ARG A 136 13.63 17.31 53.98
N GLU A 137 13.43 16.85 55.20
CA GLU A 137 14.23 16.38 56.33
C GLU A 137 13.29 15.45 57.10
N ILE A 138 13.75 14.27 57.52
CA ILE A 138 13.16 13.55 58.65
C ILE A 138 14.30 13.38 59.66
N ARG A 139 14.04 13.72 60.93
CA ARG A 139 14.91 13.91 62.12
C ARG A 139 15.46 15.33 62.29
N ALA A 140 15.48 15.92 63.47
CA ALA A 140 15.19 15.52 64.86
C ALA A 140 14.93 16.85 65.64
N THR A 141 14.42 16.98 66.86
CA THR A 141 14.10 16.16 68.03
C THR A 141 13.03 16.96 68.78
#